data_AF-A0A2N1QQM5-F1
#
_entry.id   AF-A0A2N1QQM5-F1
#
_cell.length_a   1.000
_cell.length_b   1.000
_cell.length_c   1.000
_cell.angle_alpha   90.00
_cell.angle_beta   90.00
_cell.angle_gamma   90.00
#
_symmetry.space_group_name_H-M   'P 1'
#
loop_
_entity.id
_entity.type
_entity.pdbx_description
1 polymer ?
#
loop_
_entity_poly.entity_id
_entity_poly.type
_entity_poly.pdbx_seq_one_letter_code
_entity_poly.pdbx_strand_id
1 'polypeptide(L)'
;MNWNDHLPALLLMIPLFGAFAAPLVCLLGKTMRNVLLVGLSFVTLLVALLLWRNVLAGGIAVYVMGGESFNLTLPSGMALPIRIIMEVDAFSAFMVVCGSIASFAGALFSTNYMEKFTGLGRFVSLYFLLTLGMLGMMITGDFFNFFIFIEIASIASFGLVAFWRDRPEAIEASLKYTLVSQVGSMIFLIAAGALYGKYNALNMAAIGSALQFGVMEKIALVFIIGTLAMKCGSFPMHMWLPDAYAEAPSGVSCLLVAVSQASLYGLMRVCFSLYGVNLGGAFIPWMIISMGLASMFFGVTMAVVQHEIKRLIGYHSVSQVGYMLLG
;
A
#
# COMPACT_ATOMS: atom_id res chain seq x y z
N MET A 1 5.75 6.29 -29.73
CA MET A 1 5.52 6.37 -28.27
C MET A 1 6.86 6.26 -27.59
N ASN A 2 7.20 7.18 -26.69
CA ASN A 2 8.41 7.06 -25.88
C ASN A 2 8.13 6.06 -24.76
N TRP A 3 9.03 5.11 -24.53
CA TRP A 3 8.87 4.11 -23.45
C TRP A 3 8.78 4.78 -22.06
N ASN A 4 9.35 5.97 -21.90
CA ASN A 4 9.26 6.81 -20.72
C ASN A 4 7.81 7.14 -20.31
N ASP A 5 6.90 7.21 -21.27
CA ASP A 5 5.49 7.52 -21.00
C ASP A 5 4.81 6.33 -20.27
N HIS A 6 5.32 5.11 -20.42
CA HIS A 6 4.75 3.88 -19.87
C HIS A 6 5.34 3.49 -18.50
N LEU A 7 6.19 4.32 -17.88
CA LEU A 7 6.83 4.02 -16.59
C LEU A 7 5.84 3.66 -15.46
N PRO A 8 4.68 4.35 -15.28
CA PRO A 8 3.72 3.96 -14.25
C PRO A 8 3.16 2.54 -14.46
N ALA A 9 2.90 2.16 -15.71
CA ALA A 9 2.43 0.80 -16.03
C ALA A 9 3.52 -0.24 -15.80
N LEU A 10 4.76 0.04 -16.20
CA LEU A 10 5.90 -0.84 -16.01
C LEU A 10 6.15 -1.12 -14.52
N LEU A 11 6.00 -0.10 -13.67
CA LEU A 11 6.15 -0.22 -12.23
C LEU A 11 5.25 -1.30 -11.61
N LEU A 12 4.05 -1.52 -12.17
CA LEU A 12 3.13 -2.59 -11.76
C LEU A 12 3.36 -3.90 -12.51
N MET A 13 3.65 -3.82 -13.81
CA MET A 13 3.84 -5.01 -14.64
C MET A 13 5.04 -5.85 -14.19
N ILE A 14 6.14 -5.22 -13.77
CA ILE A 14 7.36 -5.93 -13.35
C ILE A 14 7.11 -6.84 -12.13
N PRO A 15 6.58 -6.35 -10.99
CA PRO A 15 6.27 -7.22 -9.86
C PRO A 15 5.14 -8.21 -10.19
N LEU A 16 4.13 -7.82 -10.98
CA LEU A 16 3.09 -8.77 -11.42
C LEU A 16 3.69 -9.94 -12.22
N PHE A 17 4.59 -9.65 -13.17
CA PHE A 17 5.32 -10.65 -13.92
C PHE A 17 6.17 -11.53 -12.99
N GLY A 18 6.89 -10.93 -12.04
CA GLY A 18 7.65 -11.66 -11.03
C GLY A 18 6.79 -12.64 -10.22
N ALA A 19 5.59 -12.22 -9.83
CA ALA A 19 4.66 -13.04 -9.06
C ALA A 19 4.22 -14.31 -9.81
N PHE A 20 3.88 -14.17 -11.10
CA PHE A 20 3.43 -15.28 -11.95
C PHE A 20 4.56 -16.12 -12.52
N ALA A 21 5.73 -15.54 -12.75
CA ALA A 21 6.92 -16.27 -13.21
C ALA A 21 7.56 -17.09 -12.09
N ALA A 22 7.44 -16.65 -10.82
CA ALA A 22 8.10 -17.28 -9.69
C ALA A 22 7.85 -18.80 -9.55
N PRO A 23 6.62 -19.35 -9.68
CA PRO A 23 6.39 -20.78 -9.57
C PRO A 23 7.15 -21.58 -10.64
N LEU A 24 7.26 -21.06 -11.86
CA LEU A 24 7.95 -21.71 -12.98
C LEU A 24 9.47 -21.58 -12.84
N VAL A 25 9.96 -20.38 -12.56
CA VAL A 25 11.41 -20.11 -12.43
C VAL A 25 12.01 -20.81 -11.22
N CYS A 26 11.24 -21.00 -10.14
CA CYS A 26 11.70 -21.76 -8.99
C CYS A 26 11.94 -23.24 -9.29
N LEU A 27 11.31 -23.81 -10.33
CA LEU A 27 11.58 -25.19 -10.76
C LEU A 27 12.97 -25.32 -11.40
N LEU A 28 13.52 -24.23 -11.95
CA LEU A 28 14.85 -24.19 -12.57
C LEU A 28 15.99 -24.14 -11.55
N GLY A 29 15.68 -24.01 -10.25
CA GLY A 29 16.64 -24.09 -9.16
C GLY A 29 16.87 -22.78 -8.39
N LYS A 30 17.68 -22.88 -7.34
CA LYS A 30 17.88 -21.80 -6.35
C LYS A 30 18.47 -20.52 -6.96
N THR A 31 19.41 -20.66 -7.90
CA THR A 31 20.10 -19.53 -8.52
C THR A 31 19.12 -18.68 -9.33
N MET A 32 18.29 -19.32 -10.16
CA MET A 32 17.32 -18.62 -10.99
C MET A 32 16.23 -17.92 -10.16
N ARG A 33 15.80 -18.54 -9.06
CA ARG A 33 14.91 -17.89 -8.08
C ARG A 33 15.55 -16.62 -7.50
N ASN A 34 16.79 -16.70 -7.02
CA ASN A 34 17.45 -15.55 -6.38
C ASN A 34 17.70 -14.43 -7.41
N VAL A 35 18.08 -14.78 -8.64
CA VAL A 35 18.21 -13.82 -9.76
C VAL A 35 16.86 -13.17 -10.08
N LEU A 36 15.77 -13.93 -10.10
CA LEU A 36 14.44 -13.36 -10.33
C LEU A 36 14.02 -12.42 -9.19
N LEU A 37 14.20 -12.84 -7.92
CA LEU A 37 13.81 -12.04 -6.75
C LEU A 37 14.60 -10.72 -6.69
N VAL A 38 15.93 -10.79 -6.69
CA VAL A 38 16.79 -9.60 -6.57
C VAL A 38 16.77 -8.79 -7.86
N GLY A 39 16.84 -9.45 -9.01
CA GLY A 39 16.89 -8.80 -10.32
C GLY A 39 15.62 -8.00 -10.62
N LEU A 40 14.44 -8.60 -10.43
CA LEU A 40 13.20 -7.85 -10.66
C LEU A 40 12.98 -6.75 -9.61
N SER A 41 13.30 -6.98 -8.34
CA SER A 41 13.24 -5.91 -7.33
C SER A 41 14.24 -4.77 -7.58
N PHE A 42 15.38 -5.04 -8.22
CA PHE A 42 16.31 -4.00 -8.66
C PHE A 42 15.75 -3.23 -9.86
N VAL A 43 15.16 -3.93 -10.83
CA VAL A 43 14.53 -3.29 -11.99
C VAL A 43 13.34 -2.43 -11.57
N THR A 44 12.51 -2.85 -10.61
CA THR A 44 11.44 -2.01 -10.07
C THR A 44 11.98 -0.73 -9.43
N LEU A 45 13.08 -0.83 -8.67
CA LEU A 45 13.76 0.33 -8.09
C LEU A 45 14.29 1.29 -9.17
N LEU A 46 14.88 0.78 -10.25
CA LEU A 46 15.32 1.62 -11.36
C LEU A 46 14.16 2.33 -12.05
N VAL A 47 13.05 1.63 -12.30
CA VAL A 47 11.84 2.22 -12.88
C VAL A 47 11.25 3.29 -11.95
N ALA A 48 11.23 3.05 -10.64
CA ALA A 48 10.83 4.04 -9.64
C ALA A 48 11.69 5.31 -9.67
N LEU A 49 13.02 5.17 -9.76
CA LEU A 49 13.95 6.31 -9.85
C LEU A 49 13.80 7.09 -11.16
N LEU A 50 13.56 6.40 -12.28
CA LEU A 50 13.28 7.04 -13.56
C LEU A 50 11.95 7.79 -13.54
N LEU A 51 10.91 7.21 -12.93
CA LEU A 51 9.63 7.84 -12.75
C LEU A 51 9.75 9.10 -11.88
N TRP A 52 10.47 9.01 -10.76
CA TRP A 52 10.81 10.16 -9.90
C TRP A 52 11.48 11.29 -10.67
N ARG A 53 12.51 10.97 -11.46
CA ARG A 53 13.21 11.96 -12.29
C ARG A 53 12.27 12.62 -13.29
N ASN A 54 11.41 11.84 -13.96
CA ASN A 54 10.48 12.37 -14.95
C ASN A 54 9.43 13.29 -14.30
N VAL A 55 8.93 12.92 -13.13
CA VAL A 55 7.96 13.74 -12.38
C VAL A 55 8.59 15.06 -11.92
N LEU A 56 9.83 15.04 -11.44
CA LEU A 56 10.54 16.27 -11.05
C LEU A 56 10.84 17.19 -12.24
N ALA A 57 11.06 16.65 -13.44
CA ALA A 57 11.35 17.43 -14.63
C ALA A 57 10.11 17.91 -15.39
N GLY A 58 9.06 17.08 -15.44
CA GLY A 58 7.88 17.27 -16.30
C GLY A 58 6.56 17.49 -15.58
N GLY A 59 6.52 17.40 -14.24
CA GLY A 59 5.30 17.53 -13.45
C GLY A 59 4.55 16.20 -13.27
N ILE A 60 3.25 16.26 -13.04
CA ILE A 60 2.43 15.08 -12.71
C ILE A 60 2.42 14.11 -13.90
N ALA A 61 2.82 12.86 -13.67
CA ALA A 61 2.75 11.80 -14.66
C ALA A 61 1.38 11.12 -14.62
N VAL A 62 0.61 11.25 -15.69
CA VAL A 62 -0.71 10.61 -15.85
C VAL A 62 -0.62 9.50 -16.89
N TYR A 63 -1.06 8.31 -16.51
CA TYR A 63 -1.13 7.16 -17.40
C TYR A 63 -2.48 6.47 -17.28
N VAL A 64 -3.14 6.29 -18.42
CA VAL A 64 -4.43 5.65 -18.53
C VAL A 64 -4.28 4.32 -19.25
N MET A 65 -4.58 3.21 -18.55
CA MET A 65 -4.63 1.89 -19.19
C MET A 65 -5.92 1.73 -20.00
N GLY A 66 -5.81 1.08 -21.15
CA GLY A 66 -6.97 0.71 -21.99
C GLY A 66 -7.55 1.85 -22.85
N GLY A 67 -6.86 3.00 -22.96
CA GLY A 67 -7.20 4.05 -23.93
C GLY A 67 -6.36 3.96 -25.22
N GLU A 68 -6.83 4.59 -26.29
CA GLU A 68 -6.05 4.74 -27.55
C GLU A 68 -4.76 5.53 -27.36
N SER A 69 -4.72 6.41 -26.36
CA SER A 69 -3.52 7.08 -25.87
C SER A 69 -3.45 7.02 -24.35
N PHE A 70 -2.23 7.10 -23.82
CA PHE A 70 -1.96 7.02 -22.38
C PHE A 70 -2.49 8.24 -21.60
N ASN A 71 -2.82 9.36 -22.26
CA ASN A 71 -3.22 10.62 -21.63
C ASN A 71 -4.72 10.93 -21.77
N LEU A 72 -5.52 10.06 -22.40
CA LEU A 72 -6.96 10.23 -22.52
C LEU A 72 -7.66 9.88 -21.21
N THR A 73 -7.82 10.85 -20.32
CA THR A 73 -8.51 10.70 -19.03
C THR A 73 -10.03 10.55 -19.18
N LEU A 74 -10.61 11.05 -20.27
CA LEU A 74 -12.03 10.90 -20.61
C LEU A 74 -12.20 9.83 -21.70
N PRO A 75 -13.12 8.86 -21.56
CA PRO A 75 -13.50 8.02 -22.68
C PRO A 75 -14.33 8.85 -23.65
N SER A 76 -13.84 8.97 -24.88
CA SER A 76 -14.60 9.46 -26.01
C SER A 76 -15.81 8.55 -26.26
N GLY A 77 -16.96 8.87 -25.67
CA GLY A 77 -18.27 8.29 -26.04
C GLY A 77 -18.75 7.04 -25.27
N MET A 78 -18.13 6.64 -24.15
CA MET A 78 -18.71 5.59 -23.29
C MET A 78 -19.54 6.19 -22.15
N ALA A 79 -20.73 5.63 -21.92
CA ALA A 79 -21.67 6.04 -20.86
C ALA A 79 -21.14 5.83 -19.42
N LEU A 80 -20.04 5.09 -19.26
CA LEU A 80 -19.36 4.85 -17.98
C LEU A 80 -17.85 5.09 -18.19
N PRO A 81 -17.26 6.14 -17.58
CA PRO A 81 -15.85 6.45 -17.76
C PRO A 81 -14.96 5.64 -16.82
N ILE A 82 -15.08 4.32 -16.86
CA ILE A 82 -14.24 3.43 -16.05
C ILE A 82 -12.96 3.15 -16.83
N ARG A 83 -11.89 3.88 -16.51
CA ARG A 83 -10.53 3.56 -16.93
C ARG A 83 -9.66 3.40 -15.69
N ILE A 84 -8.56 2.65 -15.83
CA ILE A 84 -7.55 2.57 -14.78
C ILE A 84 -6.58 3.72 -15.00
N ILE A 85 -6.64 4.71 -14.12
CA ILE A 85 -5.83 5.90 -14.16
C ILE A 85 -4.75 5.77 -13.08
N MET A 86 -3.52 5.93 -13.49
CA MET A 86 -2.38 6.11 -12.61
C MET A 86 -1.97 7.57 -12.68
N GLU A 87 -1.93 8.22 -11.53
CA GLU A 87 -1.57 9.62 -11.40
C GLU A 87 -0.49 9.71 -10.34
N VAL A 88 0.71 10.08 -10.79
CA VAL A 88 1.93 10.11 -10.00
C VAL A 88 2.44 11.55 -9.93
N ASP A 89 2.20 12.18 -8.78
CA ASP A 89 2.79 13.47 -8.41
C ASP A 89 4.14 13.26 -7.70
N ALA A 90 4.79 14.37 -7.33
CA ALA A 90 6.11 14.33 -6.69
C ALA A 90 6.09 13.54 -5.36
N PHE A 91 5.01 13.65 -4.58
CA PHE A 91 4.89 12.92 -3.32
C PHE A 91 4.67 11.41 -3.54
N SER A 92 3.83 11.04 -4.50
CA SER A 92 3.60 9.63 -4.90
C SER A 92 4.89 9.00 -5.39
N ALA A 93 5.65 9.71 -6.22
CA ALA A 93 6.94 9.24 -6.70
C ALA A 93 7.92 9.01 -5.52
N PHE A 94 7.87 9.84 -4.48
CA PHE A 94 8.74 9.73 -3.30
C PHE A 94 8.46 8.43 -2.56
N MET A 95 7.17 8.21 -2.29
CA MET A 95 6.70 7.01 -1.61
C MET A 95 7.03 5.76 -2.42
N VAL A 96 6.88 5.80 -3.74
CA VAL A 96 7.23 4.72 -4.66
C VAL A 96 8.72 4.37 -4.59
N VAL A 97 9.61 5.37 -4.56
CA VAL A 97 11.05 5.15 -4.41
C VAL A 97 11.35 4.52 -3.04
N CYS A 98 10.81 5.09 -1.95
CA CYS A 98 10.98 4.54 -0.60
C CYS A 98 10.50 3.08 -0.49
N GLY A 99 9.31 2.77 -1.02
CA GLY A 99 8.76 1.42 -1.07
C GLY A 99 9.60 0.46 -1.93
N SER A 100 10.12 0.94 -3.07
CA SER A 100 10.98 0.14 -3.94
C SER A 100 12.35 -0.14 -3.31
N ILE A 101 12.91 0.80 -2.54
CA ILE A 101 14.13 0.57 -1.74
C ILE A 101 13.86 -0.51 -0.68
N ALA A 102 12.74 -0.43 0.04
CA ALA A 102 12.36 -1.45 1.02
C ALA A 102 12.19 -2.84 0.37
N SER A 103 11.57 -2.90 -0.81
CA SER A 103 11.43 -4.14 -1.60
C SER A 103 12.78 -4.69 -2.07
N PHE A 104 13.68 -3.83 -2.55
CA PHE A 104 15.01 -4.28 -2.97
C PHE A 104 15.86 -4.77 -1.78
N ALA A 105 15.87 -4.02 -0.68
CA ALA A 105 16.60 -4.40 0.53
C ALA A 105 16.06 -5.70 1.14
N GLY A 106 14.74 -5.84 1.20
CA GLY A 106 14.08 -7.06 1.67
C GLY A 106 14.39 -8.27 0.79
N ALA A 107 14.35 -8.10 -0.54
CA ALA A 107 14.73 -9.14 -1.50
C ALA A 107 16.18 -9.60 -1.33
N LEU A 108 17.12 -8.66 -1.20
CA LEU A 108 18.54 -8.94 -1.00
C LEU A 108 18.79 -9.67 0.33
N PHE A 109 18.12 -9.25 1.41
CA PHE A 109 18.24 -9.92 2.69
C PHE A 109 17.64 -11.35 2.65
N SER A 110 16.51 -11.50 1.96
CA SER A 110 15.79 -12.76 1.86
C SER A 110 16.53 -13.85 1.08
N THR A 111 17.46 -13.53 0.17
CA THR A 111 18.20 -14.57 -0.58
C THR A 111 18.94 -15.52 0.36
N ASN A 112 19.64 -14.99 1.36
CA ASN A 112 20.42 -15.79 2.28
C ASN A 112 19.57 -16.26 3.46
N TYR A 113 18.70 -15.39 3.99
CA TYR A 113 17.90 -15.71 5.16
C TYR A 113 16.90 -16.84 4.91
N MET A 114 16.30 -16.88 3.70
CA MET A 114 15.23 -17.83 3.39
C MET A 114 15.73 -19.18 2.88
N GLU A 115 17.01 -19.32 2.55
CA GLU A 115 17.57 -20.57 1.98
C GLU A 115 17.38 -21.81 2.86
N LYS A 116 17.28 -21.62 4.17
CA LYS A 116 17.05 -22.69 5.15
C LYS A 116 15.60 -23.18 5.24
N PHE A 117 14.66 -22.56 4.53
CA PHE A 117 13.23 -22.88 4.61
C PHE A 117 12.69 -23.47 3.30
N THR A 118 11.55 -24.15 3.39
CA THR A 118 10.84 -24.73 2.24
C THR A 118 9.76 -23.79 1.72
N GLY A 119 9.15 -24.10 0.57
CA GLY A 119 8.02 -23.30 0.03
C GLY A 119 8.43 -21.97 -0.61
N LEU A 120 9.70 -21.82 -1.00
CA LEU A 120 10.27 -20.55 -1.49
C LEU A 120 9.66 -20.03 -2.80
N GLY A 121 9.07 -20.90 -3.63
CA GLY A 121 8.31 -20.45 -4.80
C GLY A 121 7.08 -19.62 -4.42
N ARG A 122 6.32 -20.07 -3.41
CA ARG A 122 5.14 -19.34 -2.90
C ARG A 122 5.55 -18.05 -2.22
N PHE A 123 6.66 -18.09 -1.46
CA PHE A 123 7.25 -16.90 -0.85
C PHE A 123 7.53 -15.82 -1.90
N VAL A 124 8.25 -16.14 -2.97
CA VAL A 124 8.61 -15.16 -4.01
C VAL A 124 7.36 -14.63 -4.73
N SER A 125 6.38 -15.49 -5.04
CA SER A 125 5.10 -15.04 -5.61
C SER A 125 4.39 -14.03 -4.72
N LEU A 126 4.23 -14.36 -3.43
CA LEU A 126 3.56 -13.48 -2.47
C LEU A 126 4.37 -12.20 -2.22
N TYR A 127 5.70 -12.28 -2.21
CA TYR A 127 6.58 -11.11 -2.07
C TYR A 127 6.35 -10.07 -3.18
N PHE A 128 6.26 -10.54 -4.42
CA PHE A 128 5.97 -9.68 -5.56
C PHE A 128 4.52 -9.19 -5.60
N LEU A 129 3.54 -10.00 -5.18
CA LEU A 129 2.16 -9.51 -5.02
C LEU A 129 2.06 -8.44 -3.94
N LEU A 130 2.80 -8.58 -2.84
CA LEU A 130 2.84 -7.56 -1.78
C LEU A 130 3.49 -6.27 -2.30
N THR A 131 4.59 -6.39 -3.06
CA THR A 131 5.24 -5.25 -3.73
C THR A 131 4.30 -4.57 -4.72
N LEU A 132 3.56 -5.35 -5.52
CA LEU A 132 2.57 -4.84 -6.47
C LEU A 132 1.46 -4.05 -5.76
N GLY A 133 0.85 -4.61 -4.72
CA GLY A 133 -0.21 -3.94 -3.97
C GLY A 133 0.28 -2.64 -3.33
N MET A 134 1.46 -2.68 -2.72
CA MET A 134 2.11 -1.50 -2.12
C MET A 134 2.33 -0.38 -3.16
N LEU A 135 2.96 -0.68 -4.30
CA LEU A 135 3.24 0.32 -5.33
C LEU A 135 1.96 0.80 -6.02
N GLY A 136 1.01 -0.10 -6.25
CA GLY A 136 -0.30 0.22 -6.84
C GLY A 136 -1.10 1.20 -6.00
N MET A 137 -1.12 1.04 -4.67
CA MET A 137 -1.74 2.00 -3.75
C MET A 137 -1.12 3.40 -3.88
N MET A 138 0.18 3.50 -4.17
CA MET A 138 0.89 4.79 -4.25
C MET A 138 0.67 5.51 -5.59
N ILE A 139 0.42 4.79 -6.69
CA ILE A 139 0.32 5.40 -8.03
C ILE A 139 -1.09 5.51 -8.58
N THR A 140 -2.06 4.81 -8.00
CA THR A 140 -3.44 4.81 -8.49
C THR A 140 -4.12 6.18 -8.30
N GLY A 141 -4.85 6.63 -9.33
CA GLY A 141 -5.71 7.81 -9.30
C GLY A 141 -7.18 7.49 -9.04
N ASP A 142 -7.55 6.22 -8.89
CA ASP A 142 -8.94 5.79 -8.71
C ASP A 142 -9.17 5.05 -7.38
N PHE A 143 -10.33 5.29 -6.77
CA PHE A 143 -10.75 4.63 -5.52
C PHE A 143 -10.90 3.12 -5.65
N PHE A 144 -11.49 2.66 -6.75
CA PHE A 144 -11.71 1.22 -6.95
C PHE A 144 -10.38 0.48 -7.12
N ASN A 145 -9.45 1.04 -7.88
CA ASN A 145 -8.11 0.48 -8.02
C ASN A 145 -7.32 0.54 -6.71
N PHE A 146 -7.47 1.62 -5.93
CA PHE A 146 -6.89 1.71 -4.59
C PHE A 146 -7.39 0.58 -3.67
N PHE A 147 -8.70 0.29 -3.69
CA PHE A 147 -9.27 -0.86 -2.99
C PHE A 147 -8.68 -2.20 -3.47
N ILE A 148 -8.59 -2.41 -4.79
CA ILE A 148 -7.98 -3.63 -5.35
C ILE A 148 -6.54 -3.81 -4.86
N PHE A 149 -5.73 -2.74 -4.89
CA PHE A 149 -4.34 -2.83 -4.44
C PHE A 149 -4.22 -3.05 -2.93
N ILE A 150 -5.12 -2.48 -2.12
CA ILE A 150 -5.23 -2.83 -0.70
C ILE A 150 -5.49 -4.32 -0.53
N GLU A 151 -6.44 -4.90 -1.26
CA GLU A 151 -6.79 -6.32 -1.13
C GLU A 151 -5.65 -7.23 -1.60
N ILE A 152 -4.99 -6.90 -2.71
CA ILE A 152 -3.79 -7.61 -3.18
C ILE A 152 -2.69 -7.60 -2.10
N ALA A 153 -2.39 -6.43 -1.53
CA ALA A 153 -1.41 -6.30 -0.45
C ALA A 153 -1.84 -7.09 0.80
N SER A 154 -3.14 -7.12 1.09
CA SER A 154 -3.70 -7.79 2.27
C SER A 154 -3.60 -9.31 2.17
N ILE A 155 -4.03 -9.87 1.04
CA ILE A 155 -3.95 -11.32 0.79
C ILE A 155 -2.49 -11.78 0.74
N ALA A 156 -1.61 -10.98 0.12
CA ALA A 156 -0.18 -11.29 0.08
C ALA A 156 0.46 -11.24 1.48
N SER A 157 0.12 -10.23 2.28
CA SER A 157 0.58 -10.10 3.67
C SER A 157 0.11 -11.26 4.54
N PHE A 158 -1.16 -11.68 4.42
CA PHE A 158 -1.70 -12.84 5.12
C PHE A 158 -0.85 -14.10 4.86
N GLY A 159 -0.59 -14.40 3.59
CA GLY A 159 0.21 -15.57 3.21
C GLY A 159 1.66 -15.51 3.70
N LEU A 160 2.25 -14.31 3.78
CA LEU A 160 3.63 -14.13 4.23
C LEU A 160 3.78 -14.10 5.76
N VAL A 161 2.80 -13.57 6.50
CA VAL A 161 2.77 -13.64 7.97
C VAL A 161 2.54 -15.08 8.41
N ALA A 162 1.64 -15.81 7.73
CA ALA A 162 1.41 -17.24 7.97
C ALA A 162 2.44 -18.16 7.27
N PHE A 163 3.65 -17.67 6.98
CA PHE A 163 4.66 -18.48 6.26
C PHE A 163 5.04 -19.74 7.04
N TRP A 164 5.27 -19.60 8.35
CA TRP A 164 5.57 -20.71 9.26
C TRP A 164 4.30 -21.34 9.81
N ARG A 165 3.71 -22.28 9.06
CA ARG A 165 2.45 -22.95 9.43
C ARG A 165 2.56 -23.85 10.66
N ASP A 166 3.78 -24.24 11.04
CA ASP A 166 4.00 -25.07 12.23
C ASP A 166 4.01 -24.24 13.53
N ARG A 167 3.98 -22.90 13.42
CA ARG A 167 3.96 -21.98 14.58
C ARG A 167 2.54 -21.46 14.80
N PRO A 168 1.89 -21.81 15.92
CA PRO A 168 0.55 -21.32 16.21
C PRO A 168 0.51 -19.79 16.33
N GLU A 169 1.57 -19.16 16.80
CA GLU A 169 1.70 -17.70 16.94
C GLU A 169 1.63 -16.99 15.58
N ALA A 170 2.32 -17.54 14.56
CA ALA A 170 2.30 -17.00 13.21
C ALA A 170 0.92 -17.13 12.54
N ILE A 171 0.22 -18.24 12.79
CA ILE A 171 -1.16 -18.42 12.31
C ILE A 171 -2.10 -17.43 13.02
N GLU A 172 -2.00 -17.29 14.34
CA GLU A 172 -2.81 -16.36 15.13
C GLU A 172 -2.59 -14.91 14.68
N ALA A 173 -1.34 -14.48 14.54
CA ALA A 173 -0.98 -13.14 14.07
C ALA A 173 -1.55 -12.87 12.68
N SER A 174 -1.46 -13.86 11.78
CA SER A 174 -1.99 -13.76 10.42
C SER A 174 -3.52 -13.69 10.39
N LEU A 175 -4.21 -14.45 11.24
CA LEU A 175 -5.67 -14.38 11.37
C LEU A 175 -6.14 -13.04 11.94
N LYS A 176 -5.50 -12.54 13.01
CA LYS A 176 -5.78 -11.20 13.56
C LYS A 176 -5.62 -10.13 12.50
N TYR A 177 -4.51 -10.17 11.76
CA TYR A 177 -4.27 -9.27 10.64
C TYR A 177 -5.38 -9.37 9.60
N THR A 178 -5.72 -10.55 9.10
CA THR A 178 -6.71 -10.72 8.03
C THR A 178 -8.10 -10.24 8.45
N LEU A 179 -8.54 -10.54 9.67
CA LEU A 179 -9.86 -10.10 10.15
C LEU A 179 -9.95 -8.58 10.18
N VAL A 180 -8.97 -7.93 10.79
CA VAL A 180 -8.84 -6.47 10.83
C VAL A 180 -8.79 -5.92 9.40
N SER A 181 -7.85 -6.43 8.60
CA SER A 181 -7.59 -6.00 7.24
C SER A 181 -8.83 -6.11 6.35
N GLN A 182 -9.62 -7.19 6.47
CA GLN A 182 -10.83 -7.42 5.68
C GLN A 182 -11.98 -6.50 6.09
N VAL A 183 -12.20 -6.33 7.39
CA VAL A 183 -13.23 -5.41 7.91
C VAL A 183 -12.94 -3.99 7.43
N GLY A 184 -11.71 -3.53 7.55
CA GLY A 184 -11.31 -2.22 7.03
C GLY A 184 -11.58 -2.10 5.53
N SER A 185 -11.11 -3.05 4.73
CA SER A 185 -11.26 -2.99 3.26
C SER A 185 -12.72 -2.97 2.81
N MET A 186 -13.61 -3.69 3.52
CA MET A 186 -15.05 -3.63 3.27
C MET A 186 -15.66 -2.27 3.60
N ILE A 187 -15.26 -1.65 4.72
CA ILE A 187 -15.69 -0.28 5.08
C ILE A 187 -15.21 0.73 4.02
N PHE A 188 -13.98 0.59 3.53
CA PHE A 188 -13.46 1.41 2.44
C PHE A 188 -14.27 1.22 1.14
N LEU A 189 -14.61 -0.03 0.79
CA LEU A 189 -15.43 -0.31 -0.39
C LEU A 189 -16.83 0.31 -0.28
N ILE A 190 -17.45 0.28 0.92
CA ILE A 190 -18.73 0.96 1.17
C ILE A 190 -18.59 2.47 0.96
N ALA A 191 -17.54 3.09 1.47
CA ALA A 191 -17.29 4.52 1.28
C ALA A 191 -17.01 4.89 -0.18
N ALA A 192 -16.25 4.07 -0.90
CA ALA A 192 -16.00 4.26 -2.34
C ALA A 192 -17.30 4.09 -3.16
N GLY A 193 -18.10 3.07 -2.86
CA GLY A 193 -19.40 2.83 -3.50
C GLY A 193 -20.41 3.95 -3.25
N ALA A 194 -20.40 4.52 -2.04
CA ALA A 194 -21.17 5.70 -1.67
C ALA A 194 -20.83 6.92 -2.52
N LEU A 195 -19.55 7.23 -2.67
CA LEU A 195 -19.09 8.34 -3.51
C LEU A 195 -19.42 8.09 -4.99
N TYR A 196 -19.23 6.85 -5.46
CA TYR A 196 -19.61 6.46 -6.82
C TYR A 196 -21.12 6.65 -7.06
N GLY A 197 -21.98 6.22 -6.14
CA GLY A 197 -23.43 6.35 -6.28
C GLY A 197 -23.91 7.81 -6.40
N LYS A 198 -23.15 8.78 -5.88
CA LYS A 198 -23.49 10.20 -5.96
C LYS A 198 -22.84 10.92 -7.14
N TYR A 199 -21.56 10.66 -7.40
CA TYR A 199 -20.78 11.39 -8.41
C TYR A 199 -20.66 10.66 -9.74
N ASN A 200 -21.08 9.38 -9.82
CA ASN A 200 -20.94 8.49 -10.97
C ASN A 200 -19.50 8.45 -11.53
N ALA A 201 -18.51 8.58 -10.63
CA ALA A 201 -17.09 8.62 -10.94
C ALA A 201 -16.31 7.82 -9.89
N LEU A 202 -15.20 7.22 -10.32
CA LEU A 202 -14.26 6.50 -9.44
C LEU A 202 -12.90 7.21 -9.34
N ASN A 203 -12.62 8.12 -10.26
CA ASN A 203 -11.41 8.93 -10.31
C ASN A 203 -11.43 9.96 -9.17
N MET A 204 -10.36 9.97 -8.38
CA MET A 204 -10.20 10.88 -7.24
C MET A 204 -10.21 12.34 -7.67
N ALA A 205 -9.58 12.70 -8.78
CA ALA A 205 -9.55 14.07 -9.30
C ALA A 205 -10.95 14.55 -9.74
N ALA A 206 -11.70 13.68 -10.42
CA ALA A 206 -13.06 13.98 -10.86
C ALA A 206 -14.00 14.18 -9.67
N ILE A 207 -13.95 13.27 -8.69
CA ILE A 207 -14.75 13.39 -7.45
C ILE A 207 -14.35 14.66 -6.71
N GLY A 208 -13.05 14.93 -6.54
CA GLY A 208 -12.55 16.11 -5.82
C GLY A 208 -13.02 17.43 -6.43
N SER A 209 -13.08 17.51 -7.77
CA SER A 209 -13.58 18.70 -8.48
C SER A 209 -15.08 18.93 -8.32
N ALA A 210 -15.87 17.87 -8.13
CA ALA A 210 -17.32 17.94 -7.98
C ALA A 210 -17.78 17.89 -6.52
N LEU A 211 -16.86 17.68 -5.58
CA LEU A 211 -17.16 17.34 -4.19
C LEU A 211 -17.88 18.50 -3.49
N GLN A 212 -19.07 18.20 -2.96
CA GLN A 212 -19.83 19.13 -2.11
C GLN A 212 -19.97 18.52 -0.72
N PHE A 213 -19.58 19.27 0.31
CA PHE A 213 -19.41 18.74 1.68
C PHE A 213 -20.75 18.50 2.40
N GLY A 214 -21.48 17.46 1.98
CA GLY A 214 -22.73 16.99 2.57
C GLY A 214 -22.52 15.94 3.66
N VAL A 215 -23.64 15.39 4.15
CA VAL A 215 -23.62 14.34 5.18
C VAL A 215 -22.98 13.05 4.65
N MET A 216 -23.26 12.68 3.40
CA MET A 216 -22.72 11.47 2.78
C MET A 216 -21.21 11.53 2.64
N GLU A 217 -20.67 12.66 2.18
CA GLU A 217 -19.23 12.90 2.03
C GLU A 217 -18.52 12.83 3.36
N LYS A 218 -19.09 13.44 4.42
CA LYS A 218 -18.53 13.36 5.76
C LYS A 218 -18.46 11.93 6.28
N ILE A 219 -19.53 11.16 6.08
CA ILE A 219 -19.57 9.74 6.48
C ILE A 219 -18.52 8.94 5.69
N ALA A 220 -18.47 9.12 4.37
CA ALA A 220 -17.48 8.46 3.52
C ALA A 220 -16.04 8.82 3.94
N LEU A 221 -15.77 10.09 4.26
CA LEU A 221 -14.47 10.55 4.75
C LEU A 221 -14.09 9.90 6.08
N VAL A 222 -15.00 9.83 7.05
CA VAL A 222 -14.74 9.16 8.34
C VAL A 222 -14.46 7.67 8.13
N PHE A 223 -15.19 7.01 7.25
CA PHE A 223 -14.98 5.59 6.93
C PHE A 223 -13.63 5.34 6.24
N ILE A 224 -13.24 6.22 5.31
CA ILE A 224 -11.94 6.14 4.63
C ILE A 224 -10.81 6.41 5.64
N ILE A 225 -10.89 7.47 6.44
CA ILE A 225 -9.87 7.77 7.47
C ILE A 225 -9.77 6.62 8.46
N GLY A 226 -10.89 6.15 9.00
CA GLY A 226 -10.90 5.03 9.95
C GLY A 226 -10.25 3.78 9.38
N THR A 227 -10.56 3.43 8.12
CA THR A 227 -9.95 2.27 7.46
C THR A 227 -8.45 2.44 7.21
N LEU A 228 -8.03 3.59 6.68
CA LEU A 228 -6.62 3.78 6.34
C LEU A 228 -5.75 3.94 7.58
N ALA A 229 -6.30 4.54 8.63
CA ALA A 229 -5.67 4.61 9.95
C ALA A 229 -5.50 3.21 10.57
N MET A 230 -6.52 2.36 10.44
CA MET A 230 -6.46 0.94 10.82
C MET A 230 -5.37 0.17 10.04
N LYS A 231 -5.23 0.42 8.73
CA LYS A 231 -4.22 -0.22 7.86
C LYS A 231 -2.79 0.31 8.05
N CYS A 232 -2.62 1.57 8.43
CA CYS A 232 -1.32 2.09 8.84
C CYS A 232 -0.96 1.74 10.29
N GLY A 233 -1.88 1.11 11.03
CA GLY A 233 -1.64 0.60 12.38
C GLY A 233 -1.66 1.66 13.47
N SER A 234 -2.50 2.68 13.34
CA SER A 234 -2.71 3.68 14.40
C SER A 234 -3.58 3.16 15.54
N PHE A 235 -3.42 3.73 16.74
CA PHE A 235 -4.34 3.51 17.85
C PHE A 235 -5.78 3.96 17.49
N PRO A 236 -6.83 3.25 17.92
CA PRO A 236 -6.83 2.05 18.78
C PRO A 236 -6.60 0.73 18.04
N MET A 237 -6.67 0.72 16.71
CA MET A 237 -6.70 -0.50 15.90
C MET A 237 -5.31 -1.07 15.55
N HIS A 238 -4.27 -0.63 16.25
CA HIS A 238 -2.86 -1.02 16.07
C HIS A 238 -2.50 -2.47 16.47
N MET A 239 -3.38 -3.20 17.16
CA MET A 239 -3.04 -4.48 17.84
C MET A 239 -2.50 -5.57 16.91
N TRP A 240 -2.88 -5.56 15.63
CA TRP A 240 -2.40 -6.54 14.65
C TRP A 240 -0.94 -6.32 14.25
N LEU A 241 -0.44 -5.08 14.31
CA LEU A 241 0.81 -4.67 13.68
C LEU A 241 2.05 -5.25 14.39
N PRO A 242 2.17 -5.17 15.73
CA PRO A 242 3.30 -5.78 16.44
C PRO A 242 3.36 -7.30 16.26
N ASP A 243 2.21 -7.98 16.32
CA ASP A 243 2.11 -9.43 16.15
C ASP A 243 2.51 -9.84 14.73
N ALA A 244 1.98 -9.16 13.69
CA ALA A 244 2.30 -9.45 12.30
C ALA A 244 3.78 -9.22 11.97
N TYR A 245 4.40 -8.15 12.50
CA TYR A 245 5.80 -7.83 12.22
C TYR A 245 6.77 -8.80 12.90
N ALA A 246 6.41 -9.25 14.11
CA ALA A 246 7.19 -10.24 14.85
C ALA A 246 7.23 -11.59 14.12
N GLU A 247 6.06 -12.05 13.66
CA GLU A 247 5.91 -13.39 13.09
C GLU A 247 6.22 -13.51 11.60
N ALA A 248 6.30 -12.39 10.85
CA ALA A 248 6.71 -12.45 9.46
C ALA A 248 8.23 -12.74 9.32
N PRO A 249 8.68 -13.41 8.23
CA PRO A 249 10.09 -13.50 7.90
C PRO A 249 10.75 -12.11 7.86
N SER A 250 11.95 -11.95 8.40
CA SER A 250 12.53 -10.61 8.63
C SER A 250 12.68 -9.77 7.35
N GLY A 251 12.97 -10.39 6.19
CA GLY A 251 13.00 -9.69 4.90
C GLY A 251 11.63 -9.21 4.40
N VAL A 252 10.54 -9.80 4.92
CA VAL A 252 9.15 -9.38 4.66
C VAL A 252 8.72 -8.29 5.63
N SER A 253 9.16 -8.32 6.90
CA SER A 253 8.78 -7.30 7.89
C SER A 253 9.07 -5.88 7.40
N CYS A 254 10.18 -5.66 6.68
CA CYS A 254 10.49 -4.37 6.05
C CYS A 254 9.46 -3.96 4.98
N LEU A 255 8.98 -4.91 4.18
CA LEU A 255 7.96 -4.67 3.16
C LEU A 255 6.59 -4.40 3.81
N LEU A 256 6.25 -5.08 4.90
CA LEU A 256 5.01 -4.83 5.65
C LEU A 256 4.98 -3.41 6.22
N VAL A 257 6.11 -2.91 6.73
CA VAL A 257 6.24 -1.50 7.14
C VAL A 257 5.93 -0.58 5.97
N ALA A 258 6.51 -0.82 4.80
CA ALA A 258 6.29 0.00 3.62
C ALA A 258 4.82 -0.03 3.13
N VAL A 259 4.12 -1.17 3.28
CA VAL A 259 2.68 -1.31 2.98
C VAL A 259 1.82 -0.49 3.93
N SER A 260 2.14 -0.49 5.24
CA SER A 260 1.47 0.39 6.20
C SER A 260 1.72 1.87 5.89
N GLN A 261 2.92 2.24 5.45
CA GLN A 261 3.20 3.61 4.99
C GLN A 261 2.45 3.96 3.70
N ALA A 262 2.21 3.00 2.81
CA ALA A 262 1.37 3.21 1.63
C ALA A 262 -0.09 3.52 2.00
N SER A 263 -0.60 2.94 3.09
CA SER A 263 -1.94 3.26 3.61
C SER A 263 -2.00 4.65 4.22
N LEU A 264 -0.95 5.05 4.94
CA LEU A 264 -0.82 6.41 5.46
C LEU A 264 -0.73 7.44 4.33
N TYR A 265 0.03 7.15 3.27
CA TYR A 265 0.05 7.95 2.05
C TYR A 265 -1.36 8.11 1.44
N GLY A 266 -2.13 7.01 1.36
CA GLY A 266 -3.50 7.07 0.87
C GLY A 266 -4.40 7.97 1.73
N LEU A 267 -4.21 7.95 3.06
CA LEU A 267 -4.91 8.83 3.98
C LEU A 267 -4.57 10.29 3.68
N MET A 268 -3.29 10.62 3.50
CA MET A 268 -2.86 11.96 3.12
C MET A 268 -3.46 12.39 1.77
N ARG A 269 -3.46 11.52 0.76
CA ARG A 269 -4.03 11.82 -0.57
C ARG A 269 -5.53 12.11 -0.49
N VAL A 270 -6.27 11.34 0.31
CA VAL A 270 -7.70 11.58 0.55
C VAL A 270 -7.91 12.91 1.28
N CYS A 271 -7.16 13.17 2.35
CA CYS A 271 -7.31 14.39 3.12
C CYS A 271 -6.94 15.65 2.32
N PHE A 272 -5.79 15.66 1.63
CA PHE A 272 -5.26 16.87 0.99
C PHE A 272 -5.64 17.03 -0.47
N SER A 273 -5.67 15.95 -1.27
CA SER A 273 -5.95 16.05 -2.71
C SER A 273 -7.44 15.98 -3.01
N LEU A 274 -8.16 15.07 -2.35
CA LEU A 274 -9.59 14.86 -2.63
C LEU A 274 -10.48 15.85 -1.88
N TYR A 275 -10.29 15.96 -0.56
CA TYR A 275 -11.10 16.85 0.28
C TYR A 275 -10.46 18.23 0.42
N GLY A 276 -9.13 18.31 0.54
CA GLY A 276 -8.36 19.54 0.55
C GLY A 276 -8.86 20.58 1.55
N VAL A 277 -9.06 21.82 1.09
CA VAL A 277 -9.59 22.94 1.90
C VAL A 277 -11.00 22.66 2.43
N ASN A 278 -11.72 21.71 1.81
CA ASN A 278 -13.05 21.31 2.21
C ASN A 278 -13.05 20.18 3.25
N LEU A 279 -11.96 19.88 3.96
CA LEU A 279 -11.87 18.88 5.05
C LEU A 279 -12.91 19.03 6.19
N GLY A 280 -13.84 19.97 6.09
CA GLY A 280 -14.81 20.30 7.11
C GLY A 280 -14.19 21.16 8.21
N GLY A 281 -15.01 21.56 9.17
CA GLY A 281 -14.54 22.26 10.36
C GLY A 281 -13.53 21.43 11.17
N ALA A 282 -13.08 21.97 12.29
CA ALA A 282 -11.94 21.44 13.07
C ALA A 282 -12.06 19.98 13.54
N PHE A 283 -13.23 19.33 13.43
CA PHE A 283 -13.46 17.96 13.91
C PHE A 283 -12.51 16.91 13.30
N ILE A 284 -12.35 16.88 11.96
CA ILE A 284 -11.53 15.85 11.30
C ILE A 284 -10.04 16.00 11.63
N PRO A 285 -9.44 17.21 11.54
CA PRO A 285 -8.08 17.42 12.01
C PRO A 285 -7.87 17.02 13.47
N TRP A 286 -8.78 17.41 14.38
CA TRP A 286 -8.69 17.04 15.80
C TRP A 286 -8.83 15.53 16.02
N MET A 287 -9.64 14.84 15.23
CA MET A 287 -9.74 13.38 15.26
C MET A 287 -8.40 12.74 14.89
N ILE A 288 -7.76 13.16 13.79
CA ILE A 288 -6.45 12.65 13.36
C ILE A 288 -5.37 12.97 14.41
N ILE A 289 -5.33 14.20 14.92
CA ILE A 289 -4.41 14.62 15.99
C ILE A 289 -4.58 13.73 17.23
N SER A 290 -5.82 13.45 17.64
CA SER A 290 -6.08 12.62 18.81
C SER A 290 -5.61 11.17 18.61
N MET A 291 -5.79 10.62 17.39
CA MET A 291 -5.26 9.31 17.03
C MET A 291 -3.73 9.30 16.98
N GLY A 292 -3.12 10.38 16.48
CA GLY A 292 -1.67 10.56 16.47
C GLY A 292 -1.08 10.57 17.88
N LEU A 293 -1.59 11.43 18.76
CA LEU A 293 -1.17 11.52 20.17
C LEU A 293 -1.36 10.20 20.92
N ALA A 294 -2.52 9.54 20.73
CA ALA A 294 -2.76 8.23 21.33
C ALA A 294 -1.78 7.17 20.81
N SER A 295 -1.50 7.14 19.51
CA SER A 295 -0.55 6.20 18.90
C SER A 295 0.88 6.42 19.41
N MET A 296 1.30 7.68 19.61
CA MET A 296 2.57 8.00 20.24
C MET A 296 2.66 7.44 21.65
N PHE A 297 1.67 7.79 22.49
CA PHE A 297 1.65 7.43 23.90
C PHE A 297 1.59 5.92 24.10
N PHE A 298 0.60 5.26 23.49
CA PHE A 298 0.40 3.82 23.62
C PHE A 298 1.49 3.00 22.90
N GLY A 299 1.99 3.47 21.75
CA GLY A 299 3.08 2.81 21.03
C GLY A 299 4.37 2.76 21.85
N VAL A 300 4.83 3.89 22.41
CA VAL A 300 6.08 3.92 23.20
C VAL A 300 5.91 3.18 24.52
N THR A 301 4.81 3.40 25.25
CA THR A 301 4.60 2.75 26.55
C THR A 301 4.52 1.23 26.44
N MET A 302 3.84 0.69 25.41
CA MET A 302 3.82 -0.75 25.18
C MET A 302 5.13 -1.31 24.65
N ALA A 303 5.96 -0.51 23.95
CA ALA A 303 7.29 -0.92 23.50
C ALA A 303 8.25 -1.16 24.66
N VAL A 304 8.22 -0.33 25.72
CA VAL A 304 9.15 -0.41 26.87
C VAL A 304 9.04 -1.73 27.62
N VAL A 305 7.85 -2.32 27.67
CA VAL A 305 7.62 -3.60 28.37
C VAL A 305 7.87 -4.83 27.49
N GLN A 306 8.25 -4.66 26.21
CA GLN A 306 8.53 -5.78 25.33
C GLN A 306 9.91 -6.38 25.58
N HIS A 307 9.98 -7.71 25.62
CA HIS A 307 11.24 -8.46 25.70
C HIS A 307 11.73 -8.99 24.34
N GLU A 308 10.84 -9.06 23.34
CA GLU A 308 11.17 -9.54 22.00
C GLU A 308 11.42 -8.35 21.06
N ILE A 309 12.55 -8.38 20.34
CA ILE A 309 13.07 -7.24 19.58
C ILE A 309 12.14 -6.87 18.41
N LYS A 310 11.61 -7.85 17.67
CA LYS A 310 10.77 -7.55 16.49
C LYS A 310 9.41 -6.96 16.91
N ARG A 311 8.83 -7.45 18.00
CA ARG A 311 7.61 -6.92 18.60
C ARG A 311 7.83 -5.53 19.19
N LEU A 312 8.97 -5.29 19.83
CA LEU A 312 9.39 -3.95 20.29
C LEU A 312 9.44 -2.97 19.12
N ILE A 313 10.07 -3.34 18.00
CA ILE A 313 10.12 -2.52 16.77
C ILE A 313 8.71 -2.31 16.20
N GLY A 314 7.83 -3.31 16.29
CA GLY A 314 6.42 -3.19 15.93
C GLY A 314 5.71 -2.08 16.69
N TYR A 315 5.81 -2.06 18.02
CA TYR A 315 5.21 -0.99 18.84
C TYR A 315 5.87 0.37 18.62
N HIS A 316 7.18 0.42 18.41
CA HIS A 316 7.84 1.67 18.00
C HIS A 316 7.33 2.18 16.66
N SER A 317 7.02 1.29 15.71
CA SER A 317 6.43 1.68 14.41
C SER A 317 5.06 2.32 14.58
N VAL A 318 4.23 1.84 15.51
CA VAL A 318 2.94 2.48 15.88
C VAL A 318 3.17 3.91 16.39
N SER A 319 4.18 4.12 17.22
CA SER A 319 4.54 5.46 17.70
C SER A 319 5.00 6.38 16.57
N GLN A 320 5.81 5.88 15.62
CA GLN A 320 6.25 6.66 14.45
C GLN A 320 5.08 7.07 13.54
N VAL A 321 4.11 6.17 13.34
CA VAL A 321 2.86 6.52 12.66
C VAL A 321 2.11 7.62 13.41
N GLY A 322 2.14 7.60 14.75
CA GLY A 322 1.63 8.69 15.57
C GLY A 322 2.24 10.06 15.26
N TYR A 323 3.57 10.14 15.10
CA TYR A 323 4.28 11.36 14.68
C TYR A 323 3.85 11.84 13.31
N MET A 324 3.68 10.93 12.35
CA MET A 324 3.25 11.29 11.01
C MET A 324 1.77 11.69 10.92
N LEU A 325 0.91 11.24 11.84
CA LEU A 325 -0.48 11.69 11.92
C LEU A 325 -0.61 13.06 12.63
N LEU A 326 0.29 13.37 13.56
CA LEU A 326 0.28 14.65 14.28
C LEU A 326 0.82 15.80 13.41
N GLY A 327 1.88 15.55 12.64
CA GLY A 327 2.53 16.54 11.77
C GLY A 327 1.72 16.84 10.52
#